data_AF-A0A530BDQ5-F1
#
_entry.id   AF-A0A530BDQ5-F1
#
_cell.length_a   1.000
_cell.length_b   1.000
_cell.length_c   1.000
_cell.angle_alpha   90.00
_cell.angle_beta   90.00
_cell.angle_gamma   90.00
#
_symmetry.space_group_name_H-M   'P 1'
#
loop_
_entity.id
_entity.type
_entity.pdbx_description
1 polymer ?
#
loop_
_entity_poly.entity_id
_entity_poly.type
_entity_poly.pdbx_seq_one_letter_code
_entity_poly.pdbx_strand_id
1 'polypeptide(L)'
;LPQYPSNALNYNLTWSTDGVINEYCEPCEAIVEGELIEVPPLEEREEFSLDGVTYEAFNTSGGLGTLAETLKGKVRTLNYRTIRYPGHAAIMKALLNDLGLRHRRDVLKDIFESALPATLQDVVIVFVTVSGRRNGRLLQETYANKIYSHRVGNVVRSAIQI
;
A
#
# COMPACT_ATOMS: atom_id res chain seq x y z
N LEU A 1 1.10 5.86 -6.85
CA LEU A 1 0.56 7.14 -6.32
C LEU A 1 0.63 8.18 -7.42
N PRO A 2 -0.33 9.10 -7.57
CA PRO A 2 -0.15 10.21 -8.51
C PRO A 2 1.00 11.11 -8.07
N GLN A 3 1.82 11.58 -9.01
CA GLN A 3 2.89 12.53 -8.71
C GLN A 3 2.33 13.88 -8.21
N TYR A 4 1.14 14.25 -8.71
CA TYR A 4 0.45 15.50 -8.40
C TYR A 4 -0.98 15.19 -7.92
N PRO A 5 -1.17 14.82 -6.64
CA PRO A 5 -2.51 14.58 -6.09
C PRO A 5 -3.32 15.88 -6.04
N SER A 6 -4.57 15.85 -6.51
CA SER A 6 -5.42 17.04 -6.64
C SER A 6 -6.89 16.82 -6.27
N ASN A 7 -7.22 15.69 -5.64
CA ASN A 7 -8.58 15.35 -5.22
C ASN A 7 -8.58 14.85 -3.77
N ALA A 8 -9.76 14.75 -3.16
CA ALA A 8 -9.88 14.39 -1.74
C ALA A 8 -9.29 13.01 -1.39
N LEU A 9 -9.33 12.04 -2.30
CA LEU A 9 -8.71 10.72 -2.10
C LEU A 9 -7.19 10.74 -2.27
N ASN A 10 -6.61 11.84 -2.78
CA ASN A 10 -5.22 11.95 -3.20
C ASN A 10 -4.78 10.76 -4.08
N TYR A 11 -5.67 10.30 -4.96
CA TYR A 11 -5.49 9.06 -5.72
C TYR A 11 -5.98 9.19 -7.16
N ASN A 12 -5.33 8.44 -8.05
CA ASN A 12 -5.68 8.26 -9.45
C ASN A 12 -5.62 6.77 -9.77
N LEU A 13 -6.43 6.31 -10.72
CA LEU A 13 -6.40 4.92 -11.16
C LEU A 13 -5.12 4.66 -11.98
N THR A 14 -4.16 3.94 -11.41
CA THR A 14 -2.90 3.57 -12.10
C THR A 14 -2.83 2.08 -12.47
N TRP A 15 -3.74 1.28 -11.92
CA TRP A 15 -3.86 -0.17 -12.15
C TRP A 15 -5.29 -0.64 -11.83
N SER A 16 -5.52 -1.95 -11.81
CA SER A 16 -6.84 -2.58 -11.66
C SER A 16 -7.64 -2.03 -10.47
N THR A 17 -8.83 -1.46 -10.76
CA THR A 17 -9.77 -0.99 -9.74
C THR A 17 -10.23 -2.13 -8.82
N ASP A 18 -10.53 -3.31 -9.39
CA ASP A 18 -10.89 -4.50 -8.63
C ASP A 18 -9.79 -4.90 -7.65
N GLY A 19 -8.54 -4.83 -8.11
CA GLY A 19 -7.38 -5.15 -7.29
C GLY A 19 -7.24 -4.22 -6.08
N VAL A 20 -7.36 -2.91 -6.29
CA VAL A 20 -7.33 -1.93 -5.19
C VAL A 20 -8.45 -2.19 -4.17
N ILE A 21 -9.66 -2.46 -4.65
CA ILE A 21 -10.80 -2.73 -3.76
C ILE A 21 -10.56 -4.03 -2.97
N ASN A 22 -10.00 -5.05 -3.61
CA ASN A 22 -9.67 -6.32 -2.97
C ASN A 22 -8.61 -6.14 -1.86
N GLU A 23 -7.56 -5.37 -2.12
CA GLU A 23 -6.51 -5.05 -1.15
C GLU A 23 -7.06 -4.45 0.16
N TYR A 24 -8.16 -3.70 0.07
CA TYR A 24 -8.79 -3.02 1.20
C TYR A 24 -9.90 -3.82 1.90
N CYS A 25 -10.35 -4.93 1.30
CA CYS A 25 -11.47 -5.69 1.83
C CYS A 25 -11.08 -7.06 2.39
N GLU A 26 -10.03 -7.69 1.84
CA GLU A 26 -9.61 -9.04 2.25
C GLU A 26 -8.70 -9.02 3.49
N PRO A 27 -8.69 -10.10 4.29
CA PRO A 27 -7.74 -10.29 5.37
C PRO A 27 -6.29 -10.16 4.90
N CYS A 28 -5.43 -9.66 5.79
CA CYS A 28 -4.00 -9.47 5.51
C CYS A 28 -3.18 -10.47 6.30
N GLU A 29 -2.27 -11.19 5.65
CA GLU A 29 -1.31 -12.04 6.35
C GLU A 29 -0.24 -11.19 7.06
N ALA A 30 0.11 -11.58 8.27
CA ALA A 30 1.19 -10.97 9.04
C ALA A 30 1.85 -12.00 9.97
N ILE A 31 3.07 -11.72 10.41
CA ILE A 31 3.68 -12.42 11.54
C ILE A 31 3.62 -11.50 12.75
N VAL A 32 3.03 -11.95 13.86
CA VAL A 32 2.98 -11.22 15.13
C VAL A 32 3.45 -12.14 16.25
N GLU A 33 4.47 -11.69 16.97
CA GLU A 33 5.15 -12.46 18.02
C GLU A 33 5.59 -13.86 17.56
N GLY A 34 6.03 -13.95 16.29
CA GLY A 34 6.56 -15.18 15.67
C GLY A 34 5.50 -16.09 15.04
N GLU A 35 4.21 -15.81 15.25
CA GLU A 35 3.10 -16.60 14.73
C GLU A 35 2.48 -15.95 13.50
N LEU A 36 2.10 -16.79 12.54
CA LEU A 36 1.36 -16.36 11.36
C LEU A 36 -0.10 -16.11 11.73
N ILE A 37 -0.59 -14.89 11.49
CA ILE A 37 -1.96 -14.49 11.78
C ILE A 37 -2.57 -13.70 10.63
N GLU A 38 -3.89 -13.57 10.64
CA GLU A 38 -4.61 -12.61 9.82
C GLU A 38 -4.87 -11.33 10.62
N VAL A 39 -4.58 -10.17 10.02
CA VAL A 39 -4.87 -8.85 10.54
C VAL A 39 -5.87 -8.12 9.63
N PRO A 40 -6.71 -7.23 10.19
CA PRO A 40 -7.69 -6.50 9.40
C PRO A 40 -7.02 -5.53 8.40
N PRO A 41 -7.60 -5.38 7.19
CA PRO A 41 -7.14 -4.37 6.23
C PRO A 41 -7.46 -2.96 6.74
N LEU A 42 -6.72 -1.96 6.24
CA LEU A 42 -6.83 -0.54 6.61
C LEU A 42 -6.49 -0.23 8.07
N GLU A 43 -6.09 -1.21 8.88
CA GLU A 43 -5.65 -1.02 10.26
C GLU A 43 -4.13 -0.87 10.38
N GLU A 44 -3.69 -0.63 11.61
CA GLU A 44 -2.28 -0.34 11.96
C GLU A 44 -1.69 0.82 11.14
N ARG A 45 -2.52 1.84 10.90
CA ARG A 45 -2.11 3.02 10.17
C ARG A 45 -0.97 3.73 10.90
N GLU A 46 0.12 3.95 10.19
CA GLU A 46 1.26 4.75 10.64
C GLU A 46 1.54 5.90 9.66
N GLU A 47 2.32 6.86 10.12
CA GLU A 47 2.84 7.93 9.27
C GLU A 47 4.35 7.89 9.24
N PHE A 48 4.90 8.22 8.09
CA PHE A 48 6.33 8.40 7.92
C PHE A 48 6.60 9.50 6.90
N SER A 49 7.82 10.02 6.91
CA SER A 49 8.26 11.01 5.91
C SER A 49 9.41 10.45 5.10
N LEU A 50 9.36 10.64 3.79
CA LEU A 50 10.41 10.30 2.85
C LEU A 50 10.67 11.51 1.95
N ASP A 51 11.91 11.99 1.94
CA ASP A 51 12.34 13.18 1.18
C ASP A 51 11.47 14.42 1.45
N GLY A 52 11.08 14.63 2.71
CA GLY A 52 10.24 15.76 3.13
C GLY A 52 8.75 15.64 2.75
N VAL A 53 8.34 14.54 2.13
CA VAL A 53 6.94 14.25 1.84
C VAL A 53 6.38 13.29 2.89
N THR A 54 5.26 13.66 3.49
CA THR A 54 4.54 12.80 4.46
C THR A 54 3.67 11.79 3.74
N TYR A 55 3.71 10.56 4.23
CA TYR A 55 2.91 9.44 3.77
C TYR A 55 2.23 8.74 4.94
N GLU A 56 1.15 8.03 4.65
CA GLU A 56 0.58 7.05 5.55
C GLU A 56 0.78 5.64 4.98
N ALA A 57 0.93 4.66 5.87
CA ALA A 57 0.99 3.25 5.52
C ALA A 57 0.05 2.45 6.42
N PHE A 58 -0.61 1.44 5.86
CA PHE A 58 -1.58 0.61 6.58
C PHE A 58 -1.68 -0.78 5.93
N ASN A 59 -2.23 -1.73 6.68
CA ASN A 59 -2.29 -3.13 6.25
C ASN A 59 -3.19 -3.31 5.03
N THR A 60 -2.73 -4.09 4.05
CA THR A 60 -3.46 -4.43 2.83
C THR A 60 -3.17 -5.87 2.43
N SER A 61 -4.12 -6.55 1.79
CA SER A 61 -3.96 -7.96 1.44
C SER A 61 -3.02 -8.19 0.24
N GLY A 62 -2.58 -9.43 0.04
CA GLY A 62 -1.98 -9.91 -1.20
C GLY A 62 -0.48 -9.62 -1.43
N GLY A 63 0.18 -8.82 -0.59
CA GLY A 63 1.57 -8.41 -0.86
C GLY A 63 2.69 -9.29 -0.35
N LEU A 64 2.45 -10.16 0.65
CA LEU A 64 3.51 -11.03 1.19
C LEU A 64 3.71 -12.30 0.36
N GLY A 65 2.68 -12.80 -0.31
CA GLY A 65 2.74 -14.10 -0.98
C GLY A 65 3.29 -15.18 -0.04
N THR A 66 4.28 -15.96 -0.48
CA THR A 66 4.88 -17.03 0.33
C THR A 66 5.90 -16.53 1.37
N LEU A 67 6.18 -15.22 1.45
CA LEU A 67 7.20 -14.67 2.35
C LEU A 67 6.84 -14.87 3.82
N ALA A 68 5.55 -14.74 4.17
CA ALA A 68 5.08 -14.94 5.53
C ALA A 68 5.33 -16.37 6.00
N GLU A 69 4.97 -17.36 5.18
CA GLU A 69 5.29 -18.77 5.47
C GLU A 69 6.80 -19.03 5.51
N THR A 70 7.57 -18.41 4.61
CA THR A 70 9.03 -18.59 4.55
C THR A 70 9.74 -18.07 5.80
N LEU A 71 9.22 -16.99 6.40
CA LEU A 71 9.79 -16.32 7.57
C LEU A 71 9.12 -16.69 8.89
N LYS A 72 8.05 -17.50 8.87
CA LYS A 72 7.40 -18.02 10.08
C LYS A 72 8.42 -18.69 11.00
N GLY A 73 8.40 -18.32 12.28
CA GLY A 73 9.36 -18.78 13.29
C GLY A 73 10.80 -18.25 13.15
N LYS A 74 11.09 -17.45 12.11
CA LYS A 74 12.41 -16.81 11.91
C LYS A 74 12.41 -15.33 12.28
N VAL A 75 11.26 -14.67 12.14
CA VAL A 75 11.06 -13.27 12.50
C VAL A 75 9.95 -13.15 13.54
N ARG A 76 10.07 -12.15 14.43
CA ARG A 76 9.02 -11.86 15.43
C ARG A 76 7.86 -11.08 14.82
N THR A 77 8.15 -10.19 13.88
CA THR A 77 7.17 -9.32 13.24
C THR A 77 7.44 -9.25 11.74
N LEU A 78 6.39 -9.38 10.92
CA LEU A 78 6.42 -9.16 9.48
C LEU A 78 5.07 -8.59 9.05
N ASN A 79 5.08 -7.38 8.49
CA ASN A 79 3.89 -6.71 8.01
C ASN A 79 4.10 -6.28 6.55
N TYR A 80 3.05 -6.37 5.74
CA TYR A 80 2.97 -5.74 4.43
C TYR A 80 1.95 -4.61 4.46
N ARG A 81 2.37 -3.44 3.97
CA ARG A 81 1.57 -2.23 4.03
C ARG A 81 1.59 -1.50 2.70
N THR A 82 0.46 -0.89 2.39
CA THR A 82 0.33 0.01 1.25
C THR A 82 0.58 1.45 1.67
N ILE A 83 1.43 2.15 0.90
CA ILE A 83 1.70 3.57 1.10
C ILE A 83 0.67 4.41 0.35
N ARG A 84 0.11 5.42 1.04
CA ARG A 84 -0.79 6.43 0.49
C ARG A 84 -0.43 7.83 0.98
N TYR A 85 -1.01 8.84 0.34
CA TYR A 85 -0.98 10.20 0.88
C TYR A 85 -1.93 10.30 2.08
N PRO A 86 -1.61 11.16 3.07
CA PRO A 86 -2.41 11.28 4.29
C PRO A 86 -3.91 11.52 4.01
N GLY A 87 -4.76 10.85 4.78
CA GLY A 87 -6.22 10.98 4.75
C GLY A 87 -6.94 9.96 3.86
N HIS A 88 -6.21 9.26 2.97
CA HIS A 88 -6.80 8.26 2.08
C HIS A 88 -7.45 7.10 2.86
N ALA A 89 -6.76 6.53 3.84
CA ALA A 89 -7.23 5.42 4.66
C ALA A 89 -8.53 5.76 5.40
N ALA A 90 -8.64 6.98 5.94
CA ALA A 90 -9.83 7.43 6.65
C ALA A 90 -11.05 7.49 5.72
N ILE A 91 -10.89 8.03 4.51
CA ILE A 91 -11.96 8.08 3.52
C ILE A 91 -12.33 6.66 3.07
N MET A 92 -11.35 5.79 2.82
CA MET A 92 -11.61 4.40 2.44
C MET A 92 -12.36 3.63 3.53
N LYS A 93 -12.03 3.84 4.82
CA LYS A 93 -12.78 3.26 5.94
C LYS A 93 -14.24 3.75 5.95
N ALA A 94 -14.46 5.05 5.77
CA ALA A 94 -15.81 5.60 5.72
C ALA A 94 -16.64 4.99 4.58
N LEU A 95 -16.06 4.89 3.38
CA LEU A 95 -16.72 4.28 2.22
C LEU A 95 -17.02 2.79 2.45
N LEU A 96 -16.04 2.03 2.94
CA LEU A 96 -16.14 0.58 3.00
C LEU A 96 -16.94 0.09 4.22
N ASN A 97 -16.75 0.71 5.38
CA ASN A 97 -17.35 0.29 6.64
C ASN A 97 -18.63 1.05 6.93
N ASP A 98 -18.57 2.38 6.99
CA ASP A 98 -19.71 3.19 7.43
C ASP A 98 -20.83 3.21 6.40
N LEU A 99 -20.48 3.29 5.11
CA LEU A 99 -21.44 3.20 4.00
C LEU A 99 -21.65 1.76 3.50
N GLY A 100 -20.92 0.79 4.06
CA GLY A 100 -21.07 -0.64 3.73
C GLY A 100 -20.68 -1.03 2.30
N LEU A 101 -19.92 -0.19 1.57
CA LEU A 101 -19.59 -0.46 0.16
C LEU A 101 -18.68 -1.68 -0.03
N ARG A 102 -18.04 -2.18 1.04
CA ARG A 102 -17.31 -3.45 1.00
C ARG A 102 -18.17 -4.65 0.56
N HIS A 103 -19.49 -4.55 0.77
CA HIS A 103 -20.48 -5.56 0.36
C HIS A 103 -21.10 -5.27 -1.02
N ARG A 104 -20.76 -4.12 -1.62
CA ARG A 104 -21.26 -3.64 -2.93
C ARG A 104 -20.08 -3.16 -3.79
N ARG A 105 -19.11 -4.07 -3.98
CA ARG A 105 -17.83 -3.75 -4.64
C ARG A 105 -18.01 -3.29 -6.09
N ASP A 106 -19.03 -3.81 -6.77
CA ASP A 106 -19.45 -3.40 -8.11
C ASP A 106 -19.83 -1.90 -8.15
N VAL A 107 -20.58 -1.42 -7.16
CA VAL A 107 -20.95 -0.01 -7.05
C VAL A 107 -19.75 0.85 -6.73
N LEU A 108 -18.89 0.42 -5.80
CA LEU A 108 -17.68 1.17 -5.48
C LEU A 108 -16.75 1.28 -6.69
N LYS A 109 -16.60 0.18 -7.45
CA LYS A 109 -15.84 0.14 -8.69
C LYS A 109 -16.41 1.12 -9.71
N ASP A 110 -17.72 1.09 -9.96
CA ASP A 110 -18.38 2.00 -10.89
C ASP A 110 -18.17 3.47 -10.52
N ILE A 111 -18.30 3.80 -9.22
CA ILE A 111 -17.99 5.13 -8.70
C ILE A 111 -16.53 5.52 -9.00
N PHE A 112 -15.58 4.62 -8.72
CA PHE A 112 -14.15 4.90 -8.92
C PHE A 112 -13.80 5.07 -10.39
N GLU A 113 -14.26 4.18 -11.26
CA GLU A 113 -13.98 4.23 -12.70
C GLU A 113 -14.66 5.42 -13.38
N SER A 114 -15.80 5.86 -12.86
CA SER A 114 -16.53 7.03 -13.37
C SER A 114 -15.99 8.36 -12.84
N ALA A 115 -15.43 8.40 -11.62
CA ALA A 115 -15.07 9.64 -10.94
C ALA A 115 -13.56 9.90 -10.83
N LEU A 116 -12.71 8.87 -10.86
CA LEU A 116 -11.27 9.01 -10.66
C LEU A 116 -10.53 8.90 -12.00
N PRO A 117 -9.84 9.97 -12.44
CA PRO A 117 -9.08 9.90 -13.68
C PRO A 117 -7.86 9.00 -13.53
N ALA A 118 -7.50 8.31 -14.61
CA ALA A 118 -6.20 7.66 -14.74
C ALA A 118 -5.09 8.68 -15.00
N THR A 119 -3.84 8.35 -14.65
CA THR A 119 -2.68 9.18 -14.97
C THR A 119 -1.46 8.32 -15.27
N LEU A 120 -0.64 8.79 -16.21
CA LEU A 120 0.70 8.24 -16.45
C LEU A 120 1.76 8.93 -15.58
N GLN A 121 1.43 10.05 -14.94
CA GLN A 121 2.34 10.80 -14.06
C GLN A 121 2.18 10.29 -12.64
N ASP A 122 2.68 9.08 -12.42
CA ASP A 122 2.66 8.40 -11.14
C ASP A 122 4.07 8.18 -10.58
N VAL A 123 4.08 7.79 -9.31
CA VAL A 123 5.25 7.42 -8.54
C VAL A 123 4.96 6.12 -7.79
N VAL A 124 5.90 5.18 -7.89
CA VAL A 124 5.98 3.97 -7.07
C VAL A 124 7.02 4.22 -5.97
N ILE A 125 6.64 3.92 -4.73
CA ILE A 125 7.53 4.02 -3.58
C ILE A 125 7.66 2.64 -2.98
N VAL A 126 8.90 2.17 -2.85
CA VAL A 126 9.26 0.95 -2.15
C VAL A 126 10.00 1.35 -0.89
N PHE A 127 9.46 0.96 0.27
CA PHE A 127 10.06 1.24 1.56
C PHE A 127 10.10 -0.03 2.39
N VAL A 128 11.29 -0.49 2.76
CA VAL A 128 11.50 -1.73 3.51
C VAL A 128 12.39 -1.41 4.69
N THR A 129 11.96 -1.79 5.89
CA THR A 129 12.75 -1.64 7.11
C THR A 129 12.93 -3.01 7.76
N VAL A 130 14.17 -3.34 8.10
CA VAL A 130 14.52 -4.58 8.80
C VAL A 130 15.30 -4.22 10.06
N SER A 131 14.83 -4.70 11.20
CA SER A 131 15.51 -4.52 12.48
C SER A 131 15.87 -5.87 13.10
N GLY A 132 17.07 -5.99 13.66
CA GLY A 132 17.54 -7.24 14.26
C GLY A 132 18.87 -7.09 14.99
N ARG A 133 19.38 -8.20 15.56
CA ARG A 133 20.69 -8.22 16.21
C ARG A 133 21.78 -8.65 15.23
N ARG A 134 22.86 -7.87 15.13
CA ARG A 134 24.06 -8.20 14.36
C ARG A 134 25.30 -7.82 15.18
N ASN A 135 26.22 -8.77 15.35
CA ASN A 135 27.42 -8.63 16.20
C ASN A 135 27.11 -8.11 17.62
N GLY A 136 26.06 -8.65 18.25
CA GLY A 136 25.65 -8.29 19.62
C GLY A 136 24.92 -6.94 19.76
N ARG A 137 24.73 -6.18 18.67
CA ARG A 137 24.03 -4.89 18.69
C ARG A 137 22.69 -4.98 17.99
N LEU A 138 21.69 -4.26 18.51
CA LEU A 138 20.43 -4.05 17.82
C LEU A 138 20.66 -2.99 16.73
N LEU A 139 20.36 -3.34 15.48
CA LEU A 139 20.56 -2.51 14.30
C LEU A 139 19.30 -2.50 13.45
N GLN A 140 19.13 -1.44 12.67
CA GLN A 140 18.08 -1.30 11.67
C GLN A 140 18.70 -0.90 10.34
N GLU A 141 18.25 -1.53 9.26
CA GLU A 141 18.58 -1.16 7.89
C GLU A 141 17.27 -0.82 7.16
N THR A 142 17.31 0.26 6.38
CA THR A 142 16.15 0.72 5.61
C THR A 142 16.55 0.84 4.15
N TYR A 143 15.76 0.22 3.27
CA TYR A 143 15.80 0.41 1.83
C TYR A 143 14.63 1.30 1.43
N ALA A 144 14.92 2.38 0.71
CA ALA A 144 13.91 3.28 0.15
C ALA A 144 14.23 3.53 -1.32
N ASN A 145 13.23 3.39 -2.18
CA ASN A 145 13.35 3.67 -3.60
C ASN A 145 12.08 4.34 -4.12
N LYS A 146 12.26 5.35 -4.97
CA LYS A 146 11.19 6.13 -5.56
C LYS A 146 11.35 6.14 -7.06
N ILE A 147 10.41 5.49 -7.74
CA ILE A 147 10.41 5.31 -9.18
C ILE A 147 9.34 6.22 -9.75
N TYR A 148 9.74 7.09 -10.67
CA TYR A 148 8.82 7.99 -11.37
C TYR A 148 8.56 7.46 -12.78
N SER A 149 7.39 7.80 -13.30
CA SER A 149 7.08 7.64 -14.72
C SER A 149 8.16 8.29 -15.57
N HIS A 150 8.61 7.60 -16.62
CA HIS A 150 9.56 8.16 -17.56
C HIS A 150 9.41 7.55 -18.95
N ARG A 151 10.14 8.11 -19.92
CA ARG A 151 10.11 7.65 -21.30
C ARG A 151 11.00 6.42 -21.47
N VAL A 152 10.41 5.31 -21.92
CA VAL A 152 11.12 4.08 -22.30
C VAL A 152 11.06 3.97 -23.83
N GLY A 153 12.20 4.20 -24.49
CA GLY A 153 12.25 4.38 -25.94
C GLY A 153 11.48 5.64 -26.37
N ASN A 154 10.44 5.48 -27.17
CA ASN A 154 9.59 6.59 -27.64
C ASN A 154 8.26 6.72 -26.87
N VAL A 155 7.99 5.84 -25.89
CA VAL A 155 6.70 5.77 -25.17
C VAL A 155 6.88 6.22 -23.73
N VAL A 156 5.98 7.06 -23.24
CA VAL A 156 5.91 7.38 -21.81
C VAL A 156 5.27 6.20 -21.09
N ARG A 157 5.96 5.65 -20.08
CA ARG A 157 5.46 4.58 -19.22
C ARG A 157 5.20 5.14 -17.83
N SER A 158 4.11 4.70 -17.21
CA SER A 158 3.88 4.97 -15.78
C SER A 158 4.90 4.22 -14.94
N ALA A 159 5.20 4.71 -13.74
CA ALA A 159 6.12 4.09 -12.79
C ALA A 159 5.77 2.62 -12.49
N ILE A 160 4.47 2.28 -12.42
CA ILE A 160 4.04 0.89 -12.18
C ILE A 160 4.25 -0.05 -13.39
N GLN A 161 4.53 0.49 -14.58
CA GLN A 161 4.79 -0.28 -15.80
C GLN A 161 6.28 -0.53 -16.07
N ILE A 162 7.16 0.03 -15.23
CA ILE A 162 8.62 0.04 -15.39
C ILE A 162 9.21 -0.88 -14.34
#